data_AF-A0A3D0HG77-F1
#
_entry.id   AF-A0A3D0HG77-F1
#
_cell.length_a   1.000
_cell.length_b   1.000
_cell.length_c   1.000
_cell.angle_alpha   90.00
_cell.angle_beta   90.00
_cell.angle_gamma   90.00
#
_symmetry.space_group_name_H-M   'P 1'
#
loop_
_entity.id
_entity.type
_entity.pdbx_description
1 polymer ?
#
loop_
_entity_poly.entity_id
_entity_poly.type
_entity_poly.pdbx_seq_one_letter_code
_entity_poly.pdbx_strand_id
1 'polypeptide(L)'
;DDDDEDDLRTEDDVEADLSSILQEKLSSPQETAPEEEEVVGDDRTDGVERLQPRRSDETQCTHCFLLVRQNAPGCPVEDDACPLFKSA
;
A
#
# COMPACT_ATOMS: atom_id res chain seq x y z
N ASP A 1 29.98 -30.48 4.42
CA ASP A 1 29.67 -29.06 4.53
C ASP A 1 28.77 -28.77 3.35
N ASP A 2 27.53 -29.24 3.42
CA ASP A 2 26.57 -29.26 2.29
C ASP A 2 25.17 -29.69 2.79
N ASP A 3 24.59 -29.01 3.79
CA ASP A 3 23.26 -29.37 4.34
C ASP A 3 22.46 -28.13 4.80
N ASP A 4 22.61 -26.99 4.12
CA ASP A 4 21.91 -25.73 4.46
C ASP A 4 21.26 -25.04 3.23
N GLU A 5 21.06 -25.75 2.10
CA GLU A 5 20.38 -25.19 0.90
C GLU A 5 18.90 -25.59 0.77
N ASP A 6 18.39 -26.45 1.67
CA ASP A 6 16.98 -26.93 1.68
C ASP A 6 16.08 -26.20 2.71
N ASP A 7 16.59 -25.17 3.40
CA ASP A 7 15.82 -24.27 4.31
C ASP A 7 15.56 -22.89 3.68
N LEU A 8 15.57 -22.81 2.35
CA LEU A 8 15.15 -21.62 1.61
C LEU A 8 13.76 -21.88 1.05
N ARG A 9 12.73 -21.50 1.81
CA ARG A 9 11.34 -21.44 1.31
C ARG A 9 11.34 -20.76 -0.06
N THR A 10 10.96 -21.50 -1.08
CA THR A 10 10.95 -21.00 -2.46
C THR A 10 9.75 -20.10 -2.68
N GLU A 11 9.78 -19.33 -3.76
CA GLU A 11 8.66 -18.46 -4.15
C GLU A 11 7.36 -19.26 -4.44
N ASP A 12 7.48 -20.56 -4.73
CA ASP A 12 6.34 -21.46 -4.95
C ASP A 12 5.68 -21.91 -3.63
N ASP A 13 6.49 -22.16 -2.59
CA ASP A 13 5.98 -22.55 -1.26
C ASP A 13 5.12 -21.45 -0.63
N VAL A 14 5.53 -20.19 -0.80
CA VAL A 14 4.76 -19.03 -0.31
C VAL A 14 3.46 -18.85 -1.08
N GLU A 15 3.44 -19.09 -2.40
CA GLU A 15 2.22 -18.99 -3.22
C GLU A 15 1.22 -20.09 -2.83
N ALA A 16 1.72 -21.31 -2.60
CA ALA A 16 0.93 -22.43 -2.12
C ALA A 16 0.30 -22.16 -0.74
N ASP A 17 1.07 -21.68 0.23
CA ASP A 17 0.57 -21.37 1.58
C ASP A 17 -0.48 -20.25 1.55
N LEU A 18 -0.26 -19.20 0.77
CA LEU A 18 -1.22 -18.10 0.61
C LEU A 18 -2.53 -18.58 -0.04
N SER A 19 -2.45 -19.50 -1.00
CA SER A 19 -3.64 -20.07 -1.65
C SER A 19 -4.50 -20.88 -0.66
N SER A 20 -3.85 -21.60 0.26
CA SER A 20 -4.50 -22.37 1.32
C SER A 20 -5.19 -21.46 2.34
N ILE A 21 -4.49 -20.41 2.82
CA ILE A 21 -5.03 -19.41 3.74
C ILE A 21 -6.24 -18.69 3.13
N LEU A 22 -6.18 -18.34 1.85
CA LEU A 22 -7.27 -17.68 1.17
C LEU A 22 -8.50 -18.58 1.09
N GLN A 23 -8.33 -19.86 0.74
CA GLN A 23 -9.42 -20.83 0.72
C GLN A 23 -10.04 -21.07 2.09
N GLU A 24 -9.22 -21.13 3.15
CA GLU A 24 -9.70 -21.23 4.54
C GLU A 24 -10.59 -20.04 4.91
N LYS A 25 -10.19 -18.82 4.55
CA LYS A 25 -10.99 -17.61 4.81
C LYS A 25 -12.28 -17.53 4.00
N LEU A 26 -12.26 -17.96 2.73
CA LEU A 26 -13.46 -17.98 1.88
C LEU A 26 -14.44 -19.08 2.25
N SER A 27 -13.95 -20.23 2.73
CA SER A 27 -14.78 -21.38 3.12
C SER A 27 -15.26 -21.32 4.56
N SER A 28 -14.56 -20.57 5.42
CA SER A 28 -15.06 -20.25 6.75
C SER A 28 -16.36 -19.45 6.61
N PRO A 29 -17.48 -19.91 7.19
CA PRO A 29 -18.67 -19.09 7.26
C PRO A 29 -18.27 -17.84 8.04
N GLN A 30 -18.25 -16.70 7.36
CA GLN A 30 -18.15 -15.39 8.00
C GLN A 30 -19.19 -15.41 9.11
N GLU A 31 -18.74 -15.52 10.37
CA GLU A 31 -19.60 -15.45 11.53
C GLU A 31 -20.24 -14.07 11.48
N THR A 32 -21.43 -13.99 10.89
CA THR A 32 -22.26 -12.80 10.90
C THR A 32 -22.80 -12.68 12.32
N ALA A 33 -21.96 -12.24 13.25
CA ALA A 33 -22.46 -11.59 14.44
C ALA A 33 -22.87 -10.17 14.02
N PRO A 34 -24.16 -9.79 14.10
CA PRO A 34 -24.52 -8.38 14.12
C PRO A 34 -24.15 -7.88 15.52
N GLU A 35 -22.88 -7.59 15.73
CA GLU A 35 -22.49 -6.81 16.89
C GLU A 35 -22.90 -5.37 16.58
N GLU A 36 -23.91 -4.93 17.30
CA GLU A 36 -24.29 -3.53 17.45
C GLU A 36 -23.12 -2.81 18.15
N GLU A 37 -21.98 -2.69 17.47
CA GLU A 37 -20.96 -1.76 17.87
C GLU A 37 -21.56 -0.38 17.63
N GLU A 38 -21.93 0.28 18.73
CA GLU A 38 -21.95 1.73 18.74
C GLU A 38 -20.67 2.18 18.06
N VAL A 39 -20.80 2.66 16.82
CA VAL A 39 -19.74 3.37 16.11
C VAL A 39 -19.49 4.61 16.94
N VAL A 40 -18.70 4.46 18.00
CA VAL A 40 -17.92 5.54 18.57
C VAL A 40 -17.10 5.96 17.37
N GLY A 41 -17.52 7.05 16.73
CA GLY A 41 -16.93 7.55 15.50
C GLY A 41 -15.43 7.65 15.70
N ASP A 42 -14.72 6.63 15.27
CA ASP A 42 -13.29 6.62 15.23
C ASP A 42 -12.95 7.55 14.08
N ASP A 43 -12.72 8.80 14.47
CA ASP A 43 -12.05 9.87 13.75
C ASP A 43 -10.59 9.47 13.41
N ARG A 44 -10.37 8.20 13.04
CA ARG A 44 -9.13 7.69 12.42
C ARG A 44 -9.39 6.87 11.16
N THR A 45 -10.65 6.75 10.72
CA THR A 45 -10.99 6.15 9.41
C THR A 45 -10.97 7.15 8.24
N ASP A 46 -10.77 8.45 8.47
CA ASP A 46 -10.49 9.44 7.40
C ASP A 46 -9.02 9.39 6.96
N GLY A 47 -8.53 8.21 6.60
CA GLY A 47 -7.10 8.05 6.27
C GLY A 47 -6.78 7.02 5.18
N VAL A 48 -7.63 6.02 4.95
CA VAL A 48 -7.22 4.86 4.15
C VAL A 48 -8.07 4.55 2.92
N GLU A 49 -9.34 4.95 2.79
CA GLU A 49 -10.17 4.37 1.71
C GLU A 49 -10.75 5.32 0.66
N ARG A 50 -10.33 6.58 0.64
CA ARG A 50 -10.57 7.43 -0.54
C ARG A 50 -9.31 8.20 -0.85
N LEU A 51 -8.50 7.64 -1.75
CA LEU A 51 -7.44 8.40 -2.41
C LEU A 51 -8.05 9.72 -2.86
N GLN A 52 -7.60 10.81 -2.24
CA GLN A 52 -8.08 12.14 -2.57
C GLN A 52 -7.91 12.31 -4.08
N PRO A 53 -8.95 12.75 -4.81
CA PRO A 53 -8.84 12.96 -6.23
C PRO A 53 -7.66 13.87 -6.53
N ARG A 54 -6.87 13.48 -7.54
CA ARG A 54 -5.69 14.24 -7.95
C ARG A 54 -6.09 15.70 -8.15
N ARG A 55 -5.42 16.61 -7.47
CA ARG A 55 -5.71 18.04 -7.66
C ARG A 55 -5.23 18.49 -9.04
N SER A 56 -5.84 19.54 -9.57
CA SER A 56 -5.48 20.11 -10.88
C SER A 56 -4.06 20.68 -10.93
N ASP A 57 -3.50 21.04 -9.77
CA ASP A 57 -2.12 21.53 -9.60
C ASP A 57 -1.10 20.42 -9.29
N GLU A 58 -1.54 19.14 -9.28
CA GLU A 58 -0.69 17.98 -9.01
C GLU A 58 -0.35 17.23 -10.31
N THR A 59 0.92 16.82 -10.45
CA THR A 59 1.44 15.99 -11.54
C THR A 59 2.20 14.80 -10.98
N GLN A 60 2.02 13.62 -11.57
CA GLN A 60 2.70 12.40 -11.18
C GLN A 60 4.11 12.43 -11.77
N CYS A 61 5.12 12.33 -10.90
CA CYS A 61 6.50 12.21 -11.33
C CYS A 61 6.75 10.84 -11.96
N THR A 62 7.41 10.78 -13.11
CA THR A 62 7.75 9.50 -13.77
C THR A 62 8.95 8.78 -13.15
N HIS A 63 9.71 9.46 -12.26
CA HIS A 63 10.86 8.87 -11.58
C HIS A 63 10.50 8.25 -10.23
N CYS A 64 9.71 8.95 -9.41
CA CYS A 64 9.33 8.49 -8.06
C CYS A 64 7.85 8.10 -7.92
N PHE A 65 7.05 8.20 -9.00
CA PHE A 65 5.61 7.85 -9.06
C PHE A 65 4.68 8.61 -8.10
N LEU A 66 5.20 9.56 -7.32
CA LEU A 66 4.42 10.40 -6.41
C LEU A 66 3.74 11.56 -7.12
N LEU A 67 2.62 12.00 -6.55
CA LEU A 67 1.95 13.25 -6.92
C LEU A 67 2.72 14.42 -6.31
N VAL A 68 3.20 15.32 -7.17
CA VAL A 68 3.93 16.52 -6.76
C VAL A 68 3.24 17.76 -7.31
N ARG A 69 3.35 18.88 -6.58
CA ARG A 69 2.82 20.17 -7.01
C ARG A 69 3.90 20.99 -7.67
N GLN A 70 3.59 21.59 -8.81
CA GLN A 70 4.54 22.42 -9.56
C GLN A 70 4.99 23.67 -8.79
N ASN A 71 4.16 24.15 -7.86
CA ASN A 71 4.44 25.34 -7.06
C ASN A 71 4.99 25.02 -5.66
N ALA A 72 5.27 23.75 -5.35
CA ALA A 72 5.88 23.41 -4.08
C ALA A 72 7.36 23.88 -4.05
N PRO A 73 7.90 24.22 -2.88
CA PRO A 73 9.28 24.68 -2.75
C PRO A 73 10.32 23.58 -3.01
N GLY A 74 9.92 22.31 -3.07
CA GLY A 74 10.81 21.18 -3.34
C GLY A 74 10.07 19.84 -3.42
N CYS A 75 10.79 18.81 -3.85
CA CYS A 75 10.29 17.43 -3.91
C CYS A 75 10.16 16.85 -2.48
N PRO A 76 9.03 16.20 -2.10
CA PRO A 76 8.84 15.64 -0.77
C PRO A 76 9.77 14.45 -0.44
N VAL A 77 10.41 13.88 -1.46
CA VAL A 77 11.40 12.79 -1.31
C VAL A 77 12.82 13.34 -1.12
N GLU A 78 12.99 14.66 -1.12
CA GLU A 78 14.31 15.32 -1.11
C GLU A 78 15.21 14.85 -2.26
N ASP A 79 14.58 14.41 -3.36
CA ASP A 79 15.25 13.97 -4.56
C ASP A 79 15.38 15.16 -5.53
N ASP A 80 16.58 15.71 -5.62
CA ASP A 80 16.95 16.82 -6.51
C ASP A 80 16.82 16.46 -8.01
N ALA A 81 16.64 15.17 -8.35
CA ALA A 81 16.48 14.72 -9.73
C ALA A 81 15.03 14.75 -10.23
N CYS A 82 14.08 15.31 -9.48
CA CYS A 82 12.68 15.36 -9.91
C CYS A 82 12.51 16.30 -11.12
N PRO A 83 12.14 15.79 -12.32
CA PRO A 83 12.05 16.62 -13.54
C PRO A 83 10.96 17.69 -13.47
N LEU A 84 10.07 17.59 -12.48
CA LEU A 84 8.99 18.54 -12.21
C LEU A 84 9.46 19.73 -11.38
N PHE A 85 10.53 19.57 -10.60
CA PHE A 85 11.23 20.66 -9.92
C PHE A 85 12.53 20.90 -10.69
N LYS A 86 12.49 21.77 -11.72
CA LYS A 86 13.74 22.20 -12.37
C LYS A 86 14.64 22.75 -11.28
N SER A 87 15.79 22.12 -11.08
CA SER A 87 16.87 22.65 -10.26
C SER A 87 17.10 24.11 -10.68
N ALA A 88 16.78 25.03 -9.77
CA ALA A 88 17.21 26.41 -9.88
C ALA A 88 18.71 26.48 -9.59
#